data_AF-A0A914D612-F1
#
_entry.id   AF-A0A914D612-F1
#
_cell.length_a   1.000
_cell.length_b   1.000
_cell.length_c   1.000
_cell.angle_alpha   90.00
_cell.angle_beta   90.00
_cell.angle_gamma   90.00
#
_symmetry.space_group_name_H-M   'P 1'
#
loop_
_entity.id
_entity.type
_entity.pdbx_description
1 polymer ?
#
loop_
_entity_poly.entity_id
_entity_poly.type
_entity_poly.pdbx_seq_one_letter_code
_entity_poly.pdbx_strand_id
1 'polypeptide(L)'
;MFRAIRSFIQNLTDWDYPPTPIPDVNPLMSYGNVTLTRIGQNLISTLTRIQEPCVQSQDPLTFEQIDHGFGFVLYTTTLSKGGTTLSTSNIRDYGYVYLNNVYQGLHENVTLDNQLLQNWYQCGINLTKSAVDSLSQNFVAEVDSTKASSQPGVYLGQFEISDIQDTYLDTRGWGKGQLFINGNNLGHYWPTAGPQVNQTL
;
A
#
# COMPACT_ATOMS: atom_id res chain seq x y z
N MET A 1 7.93 -2.11 -30.36
CA MET A 1 9.32 -1.84 -29.93
C MET A 1 10.23 -3.06 -30.07
N PHE A 2 10.11 -4.11 -29.24
CA PHE A 2 10.98 -5.31 -29.25
C PHE A 2 11.35 -5.84 -30.64
N ARG A 3 10.36 -6.18 -31.48
CA ARG A 3 10.62 -6.73 -32.84
C ARG A 3 11.44 -5.80 -33.73
N ALA A 4 11.26 -4.47 -33.62
CA ALA A 4 12.01 -3.50 -34.43
C ALA A 4 13.48 -3.40 -33.99
N ILE A 5 13.74 -3.38 -32.67
CA ILE A 5 15.10 -3.42 -32.13
C ILE A 5 15.80 -4.72 -32.53
N ARG A 6 15.09 -5.85 -32.42
CA ARG A 6 15.59 -7.16 -32.86
C ARG A 6 15.97 -7.15 -34.34
N SER A 7 15.09 -6.68 -35.22
CA SER A 7 15.36 -6.60 -36.67
C SER A 7 16.52 -5.68 -37.00
N PHE A 8 16.72 -4.59 -36.25
CA PHE A 8 17.91 -3.74 -36.39
C PHE A 8 19.19 -4.49 -36.04
N ILE A 9 19.26 -5.12 -34.86
CA ILE A 9 20.44 -5.89 -34.42
C ILE A 9 20.74 -7.04 -35.38
N GLN A 10 19.70 -7.71 -35.90
CA GLN A 10 19.82 -8.85 -36.80
C GLN A 10 20.36 -8.47 -38.20
N ASN A 11 20.41 -7.18 -38.54
CA ASN A 11 21.00 -6.66 -39.79
C ASN A 11 22.43 -6.14 -39.62
N LEU A 12 23.02 -6.20 -38.42
CA LEU A 12 24.41 -5.82 -38.19
C LEU A 12 25.34 -6.95 -38.64
N THR A 13 26.25 -6.66 -39.57
CA THR A 13 27.12 -7.66 -40.23
C THR A 13 28.19 -8.25 -39.32
N ASP A 14 28.63 -7.49 -38.32
CA ASP A 14 29.80 -7.78 -37.48
C ASP A 14 29.40 -7.82 -35.99
N TRP A 15 28.20 -8.31 -35.68
CA TRP A 15 27.67 -8.37 -34.32
C TRP A 15 27.78 -9.78 -33.73
N ASP A 16 28.66 -9.93 -32.73
CA ASP A 16 29.02 -11.22 -32.11
C ASP A 16 27.86 -11.98 -31.44
N TYR A 17 26.73 -11.31 -31.16
CA TYR A 17 25.60 -11.86 -30.41
C TYR A 17 24.27 -11.74 -31.18
N PRO A 18 24.09 -12.45 -32.31
CA PRO A 18 22.88 -12.38 -33.12
C PRO A 18 21.65 -12.86 -32.32
N PRO A 19 20.45 -12.28 -32.53
CA PRO A 19 19.28 -12.61 -31.70
C PRO A 19 18.82 -14.08 -31.81
N THR A 20 18.81 -14.80 -30.69
CA THR A 20 18.29 -16.18 -30.55
C THR A 20 16.78 -16.27 -30.86
N PRO A 21 16.19 -17.47 -31.11
CA PRO A 21 14.74 -17.60 -31.31
C PRO A 21 13.91 -16.90 -30.23
N ILE A 22 12.78 -16.29 -30.62
CA ILE A 22 11.88 -15.62 -29.68
C ILE A 22 11.15 -16.73 -28.89
N PRO A 23 11.19 -16.74 -27.55
CA PRO A 23 10.40 -17.69 -26.76
C PRO A 23 8.90 -17.53 -26.99
N ASP A 24 8.14 -18.59 -26.75
CA ASP A 24 6.69 -18.50 -26.72
C ASP A 24 6.23 -17.56 -25.59
N VAL A 25 5.08 -16.92 -25.80
CA VAL A 25 4.49 -16.00 -24.80
C VAL A 25 3.82 -16.83 -23.72
N ASN A 26 4.08 -16.50 -22.45
CA ASN A 26 3.37 -17.11 -21.32
C ASN A 26 1.84 -17.00 -21.52
N PRO A 27 1.08 -18.08 -21.31
CA PRO A 27 -0.38 -18.03 -21.39
C PRO A 27 -0.93 -17.19 -20.24
N LEU A 28 -2.02 -16.46 -20.52
CA LEU A 28 -2.74 -15.65 -19.53
C LEU A 28 -4.05 -16.34 -19.15
N MET A 29 -4.35 -16.40 -17.86
CA MET A 29 -5.64 -16.90 -17.35
C MET A 29 -6.44 -15.79 -16.67
N SER A 30 -7.77 -15.88 -16.74
CA SER A 30 -8.66 -15.07 -15.90
C SER A 30 -9.25 -15.94 -14.79
N TYR A 31 -8.97 -15.59 -13.54
CA TYR A 31 -9.50 -16.31 -12.36
C TYR A 31 -10.87 -15.79 -11.88
N GLY A 32 -11.50 -14.89 -12.64
CA GLY A 32 -12.79 -14.29 -12.29
C GLY A 32 -12.71 -13.22 -11.19
N ASN A 33 -13.84 -12.99 -10.51
CA ASN A 33 -13.98 -11.94 -9.50
C ASN A 33 -13.76 -12.50 -8.09
N VAL A 34 -12.95 -11.81 -7.29
CA VAL A 34 -12.71 -12.13 -5.88
C VAL A 34 -13.36 -11.08 -4.99
N THR A 35 -14.32 -11.48 -4.15
CA THR A 35 -14.93 -10.58 -3.16
C THR A 35 -13.96 -10.32 -2.03
N LEU A 36 -13.69 -9.04 -1.75
CA LEU A 36 -12.86 -8.63 -0.62
C LEU A 36 -13.72 -8.26 0.60
N THR A 37 -13.32 -8.74 1.77
CA THR A 37 -13.93 -8.41 3.06
C THR A 37 -13.00 -7.51 3.85
N ARG A 38 -13.52 -6.44 4.47
CA ARG A 38 -12.72 -5.56 5.32
C ARG A 38 -12.36 -6.26 6.64
N ILE A 39 -11.12 -6.09 7.09
CA ILE A 39 -10.64 -6.66 8.35
C ILE A 39 -10.27 -5.55 9.34
N GLY A 40 -10.72 -5.72 10.59
CA GLY A 40 -10.54 -4.75 11.67
C GLY A 40 -11.44 -3.50 11.58
N GLN A 41 -11.63 -2.86 12.73
CA GLN A 41 -12.52 -1.69 12.90
C GLN A 41 -12.06 -0.48 12.07
N ASN A 42 -10.76 -0.20 12.07
CA ASN A 42 -10.15 0.87 11.27
C ASN A 42 -8.70 0.54 10.87
N LEU A 43 -8.15 1.30 9.92
CA LEU A 43 -6.77 1.11 9.43
C LEU A 43 -5.76 1.11 10.59
N ILE A 44 -5.85 2.08 11.51
CA ILE A 44 -4.91 2.22 12.64
C ILE A 44 -4.94 0.97 13.52
N SER A 45 -6.13 0.54 13.96
CA SER A 45 -6.31 -0.67 14.78
C SER A 45 -5.82 -1.97 14.12
N THR A 46 -5.66 -1.96 12.80
CA THR A 46 -5.14 -3.09 12.02
C THR A 46 -3.63 -3.02 11.88
N LEU A 47 -3.08 -1.84 11.53
CA LEU A 47 -1.65 -1.65 11.31
C LEU A 47 -0.84 -1.70 12.62
N THR A 48 -1.40 -1.27 13.76
CA THR A 48 -0.72 -1.38 15.07
C THR A 48 -0.40 -2.82 15.48
N ARG A 49 -1.05 -3.82 14.87
CA ARG A 49 -0.77 -5.25 15.09
C ARG A 49 0.54 -5.73 14.46
N ILE A 50 1.05 -4.98 13.47
CA ILE A 50 2.30 -5.25 12.74
C ILE A 50 3.23 -4.03 12.78
N GLN A 51 3.07 -3.15 13.77
CA GLN A 51 4.00 -2.04 13.94
C GLN A 51 5.33 -2.52 14.52
N GLU A 52 6.39 -1.86 14.09
CA GLU A 52 7.73 -1.97 14.66
C GLU A 52 7.80 -1.22 16.00
N PRO A 53 8.83 -1.44 16.84
CA PRO A 53 9.02 -0.70 18.08
C PRO A 53 9.01 0.80 17.83
N CYS A 54 8.16 1.53 18.56
CA CYS A 54 7.99 2.97 18.35
C CYS A 54 9.16 3.76 18.94
N VAL A 55 9.69 4.71 18.17
CA VAL A 55 10.61 5.75 18.66
C VAL A 55 9.80 6.88 19.28
N GLN A 56 10.32 7.51 20.35
CA GLN A 56 9.73 8.70 20.96
C GLN A 56 10.67 9.90 20.80
N SER A 57 10.12 11.06 20.47
CA SER A 57 10.87 12.30 20.26
C SER A 57 10.07 13.54 20.65
N GLN A 58 10.74 14.70 20.74
CA GLN A 58 10.03 15.97 20.93
C GLN A 58 9.31 16.40 19.66
N ASP A 59 9.98 16.35 18.51
CA ASP A 59 9.45 16.70 17.19
C ASP A 59 9.40 15.46 16.27
N PRO A 60 8.53 15.39 15.23
CA PRO A 60 8.44 14.23 14.35
C PRO A 60 9.77 13.88 13.67
N LEU A 61 10.17 12.61 13.71
CA LEU A 61 11.33 12.07 13.02
C LEU A 61 10.97 11.59 11.61
N THR A 62 11.90 11.64 10.65
CA THR A 62 11.71 11.05 9.32
C THR A 62 11.79 9.52 9.36
N PHE A 63 11.38 8.88 8.26
CA PHE A 63 11.49 7.44 8.05
C PHE A 63 12.92 6.91 8.28
N GLU A 64 13.91 7.61 7.72
CA GLU A 64 15.34 7.27 7.83
C GLU A 64 15.87 7.48 9.26
N GLN A 65 15.37 8.48 9.98
CA GLN A 65 15.77 8.76 11.37
C GLN A 65 15.28 7.68 12.36
N ILE A 66 14.32 6.84 11.96
CA ILE A 66 13.84 5.68 12.74
C ILE A 66 14.24 4.33 12.10
N ASP A 67 15.17 4.34 11.13
CA ASP A 67 15.66 3.16 10.39
C ASP A 67 14.57 2.39 9.61
N HIS A 68 13.49 3.07 9.18
CA HIS A 68 12.36 2.49 8.47
C HIS A 68 12.30 2.98 7.01
N GLY A 69 13.01 2.30 6.10
CA GLY A 69 13.28 2.83 4.76
C GLY A 69 12.13 2.85 3.73
N PHE A 70 10.99 2.19 3.96
CA PHE A 70 9.91 2.09 2.98
C PHE A 70 8.56 1.69 3.59
N GLY A 71 7.44 2.04 2.93
CA GLY A 71 6.10 1.63 3.35
C GLY A 71 5.37 2.72 4.09
N PHE A 72 5.03 2.49 5.36
CA PHE A 72 4.20 3.40 6.17
C PHE A 72 4.78 3.56 7.57
N VAL A 73 4.68 4.78 8.13
CA VAL A 73 4.99 5.06 9.53
C VAL A 73 3.75 5.66 10.19
N LEU A 74 3.39 5.14 11.36
CA LEU A 74 2.34 5.68 12.21
C LEU A 74 2.90 6.76 13.13
N TYR A 75 2.52 8.00 12.87
CA TYR A 75 2.83 9.16 13.72
C TYR A 75 1.69 9.42 14.70
N THR A 76 1.99 9.42 16.01
CA THR A 76 1.00 9.64 17.07
C THR A 76 1.49 10.70 18.06
N THR A 77 0.59 11.60 18.49
CA THR A 77 0.79 12.53 19.61
C THR A 77 -0.56 12.76 20.31
N THR A 78 -0.52 13.28 21.55
CA THR A 78 -1.71 13.58 22.35
C THR A 78 -1.94 15.08 22.40
N LEU A 79 -3.13 15.53 22.00
CA LEU A 79 -3.52 16.93 22.12
C LEU A 79 -3.76 17.30 23.58
N SER A 80 -2.99 18.25 24.12
CA SER A 80 -3.14 18.75 25.49
C SER A 80 -4.30 19.74 25.66
N LYS A 81 -4.84 20.25 24.55
CA LYS A 81 -5.98 21.17 24.45
C LYS A 81 -6.78 20.86 23.19
N GLY A 82 -8.06 21.19 23.18
CA GLY A 82 -8.84 21.25 21.95
C GLY A 82 -8.42 22.43 21.07
N GLY A 83 -8.72 22.36 19.78
CA GLY A 83 -8.49 23.40 18.80
C GLY A 83 -9.29 23.15 17.53
N THR A 84 -9.18 24.03 16.54
CA THR A 84 -10.09 24.04 15.37
C THR A 84 -9.44 23.63 14.05
N THR A 85 -8.16 23.96 13.85
CA THR A 85 -7.49 23.85 12.54
C THR A 85 -6.20 23.05 12.66
N LEU A 86 -5.87 22.26 11.62
CA LEU A 86 -4.73 21.34 11.58
C LEU A 86 -3.77 21.64 10.39
N SER A 87 -2.78 22.54 10.59
CA SER A 87 -1.79 23.12 9.62
C SER A 87 -0.35 22.54 9.50
N THR A 88 0.22 22.06 8.37
CA THR A 88 1.71 22.06 8.18
C THR A 88 2.08 22.59 6.78
N SER A 89 3.22 22.11 6.29
CA SER A 89 3.79 22.28 4.96
C SER A 89 4.64 21.04 4.55
N ASN A 90 4.69 19.96 5.36
CA ASN A 90 5.84 19.04 5.38
C ASN A 90 5.52 17.53 5.38
N ILE A 91 4.26 17.07 5.28
CA ILE A 91 4.02 15.63 5.06
C ILE A 91 4.56 15.24 3.68
N ARG A 92 5.33 14.14 3.63
CA ARG A 92 5.87 13.57 2.39
C ARG A 92 5.64 12.06 2.36
N ASP A 93 5.02 11.46 1.34
CA ASP A 93 4.32 12.07 0.20
C ASP A 93 2.79 12.10 0.38
N TYR A 94 2.25 11.44 1.41
CA TYR A 94 0.80 11.28 1.58
C TYR A 94 0.43 10.89 3.02
N GLY A 95 -0.58 11.53 3.62
CA GLY A 95 -0.98 11.32 5.02
C GLY A 95 -2.47 11.08 5.21
N TYR A 96 -2.83 10.06 5.99
CA TYR A 96 -4.19 9.84 6.49
C TYR A 96 -4.27 10.32 7.95
N VAL A 97 -5.14 11.28 8.24
CA VAL A 97 -5.28 11.84 9.60
C VAL A 97 -6.47 11.22 10.33
N TYR A 98 -6.23 10.88 11.60
CA TYR A 98 -7.22 10.36 12.53
C TYR A 98 -7.20 11.19 13.83
N LEU A 99 -8.38 11.48 14.38
CA LEU A 99 -8.55 12.08 15.70
C LEU A 99 -9.41 11.13 16.53
N ASN A 100 -8.90 10.67 17.68
CA ASN A 100 -9.58 9.67 18.53
C ASN A 100 -10.06 8.43 17.74
N ASN A 101 -9.21 7.89 16.86
CA ASN A 101 -9.49 6.80 15.91
C ASN A 101 -10.57 7.08 14.84
N VAL A 102 -11.12 8.30 14.76
CA VAL A 102 -12.05 8.71 13.70
C VAL A 102 -11.27 9.37 12.56
N TYR A 103 -11.41 8.83 11.34
CA TYR A 103 -10.78 9.37 10.14
C TYR A 103 -11.27 10.79 9.84
N GLN A 104 -10.35 11.74 9.73
CA GLN A 104 -10.64 13.16 9.44
C GLN A 104 -10.39 13.53 7.97
N GLY A 105 -9.72 12.66 7.21
CA GLY A 105 -9.44 12.87 5.79
C GLY A 105 -7.96 12.80 5.45
N LEU A 106 -7.67 13.05 4.19
CA LEU A 106 -6.34 13.26 3.66
C LEU A 106 -5.90 14.67 4.03
N HIS A 107 -4.81 14.78 4.78
CA HIS A 107 -4.22 16.08 5.09
C HIS A 107 -2.72 15.99 4.87
N GLU A 108 -2.19 17.05 4.28
CA GLU A 108 -0.76 17.31 4.14
C GLU A 108 -0.18 17.92 5.45
N ASN A 109 -1.02 18.08 6.49
CA ASN A 109 -0.97 19.20 7.43
C ASN A 109 -1.33 18.86 8.91
N VAL A 110 -0.52 19.34 9.89
CA VAL A 110 -0.54 19.07 11.35
C VAL A 110 0.12 20.15 12.26
N THR A 111 -0.62 21.20 12.63
CA THR A 111 -0.35 22.09 13.80
C THR A 111 -1.71 22.51 14.33
N LEU A 112 -1.87 22.58 15.66
CA LEU A 112 -3.17 22.92 16.25
C LEU A 112 -3.24 24.42 16.51
N ASP A 113 -4.03 25.14 15.71
CA ASP A 113 -4.23 26.60 15.83
C ASP A 113 -2.88 27.38 15.94
N ASN A 114 -1.92 27.05 15.05
CA ASN A 114 -0.53 27.54 15.00
C ASN A 114 0.38 27.14 16.19
N GLN A 115 -0.05 26.25 17.08
CA GLN A 115 0.84 25.64 18.09
C GLN A 115 1.50 24.37 17.55
N LEU A 116 2.82 24.26 17.75
CA LEU A 116 3.56 23.03 17.47
C LEU A 116 3.13 21.93 18.44
N LEU A 117 2.79 20.77 17.89
CA LEU A 117 2.56 19.56 18.68
C LEU A 117 3.90 18.89 18.98
N GLN A 118 4.07 18.43 20.23
CA GLN A 118 5.31 17.82 20.72
C GLN A 118 5.03 16.43 21.30
N ASN A 119 6.08 15.73 21.73
CA ASN A 119 6.02 14.40 22.35
C ASN A 119 5.37 13.38 21.41
N TRP A 120 6.04 13.16 20.29
CA TRP A 120 5.60 12.26 19.24
C TRP A 120 6.11 10.84 19.46
N TYR A 121 5.29 9.88 19.04
CA TYR A 121 5.67 8.49 18.82
C TYR A 121 5.63 8.21 17.31
N GLN A 122 6.64 7.53 16.78
CA GLN A 122 6.71 7.07 15.39
C GLN A 122 6.96 5.56 15.37
N CYS A 123 6.09 4.80 14.71
CA CYS A 123 6.24 3.35 14.58
C CYS A 123 6.21 2.97 13.10
N GLY A 124 7.27 2.34 12.59
CA GLY A 124 7.27 1.74 11.26
C GLY A 124 6.21 0.65 11.14
N ILE A 125 5.69 0.39 9.94
CA ILE A 125 4.73 -0.69 9.70
C ILE A 125 5.46 -1.84 9.00
N ASN A 126 5.59 -2.96 9.70
CA ASN A 126 6.29 -4.13 9.20
C ASN A 126 5.48 -4.82 8.10
N LEU A 127 5.82 -4.55 6.85
CA LEU A 127 5.22 -5.17 5.65
C LEU A 127 5.95 -6.43 5.17
N THR A 128 6.73 -7.10 6.03
CA THR A 128 7.32 -8.40 5.68
C THR A 128 6.24 -9.46 5.44
N LYS A 129 6.57 -10.47 4.63
CA LYS A 129 5.66 -11.58 4.29
C LYS A 129 5.04 -12.20 5.55
N SER A 130 5.82 -12.49 6.57
CA SER A 130 5.36 -13.10 7.82
C SER A 130 4.41 -12.21 8.62
N ALA A 131 4.63 -10.90 8.64
CA ALA A 131 3.73 -9.93 9.28
C ALA A 131 2.39 -9.84 8.53
N VAL A 132 2.43 -9.78 7.19
CA VAL A 132 1.23 -9.76 6.33
C VAL A 132 0.43 -11.07 6.42
N ASP A 133 1.12 -12.22 6.39
CA ASP A 133 0.50 -13.54 6.61
C ASP A 133 -0.12 -13.64 8.03
N SER A 134 0.51 -13.03 9.03
CA SER A 134 -0.02 -12.99 10.40
C SER A 134 -1.28 -12.14 10.53
N LEU A 135 -1.45 -11.08 9.72
CA LEU A 135 -2.72 -10.35 9.64
C LEU A 135 -3.80 -11.26 9.04
N SER A 136 -3.56 -11.90 7.89
CA SER A 136 -4.59 -12.64 7.16
C SER A 136 -5.14 -13.85 7.94
N GLN A 137 -4.31 -14.50 8.77
CA GLN A 137 -4.73 -15.64 9.59
C GLN A 137 -5.49 -15.25 10.87
N ASN A 138 -5.22 -14.06 11.43
CA ASN A 138 -5.68 -13.68 12.78
C ASN A 138 -6.74 -12.58 12.76
N PHE A 139 -7.58 -12.51 11.73
CA PHE A 139 -8.72 -11.59 11.68
C PHE A 139 -10.05 -12.32 11.56
N VAL A 140 -10.96 -11.99 12.48
CA VAL A 140 -12.40 -12.21 12.28
C VAL A 140 -12.88 -11.15 11.28
N ALA A 141 -13.54 -11.58 10.21
CA ALA A 141 -14.23 -10.68 9.29
C ALA A 141 -15.28 -9.86 10.04
N GLU A 142 -15.29 -8.53 9.91
CA GLU A 142 -16.42 -7.75 10.41
C GLU A 142 -17.62 -7.98 9.49
N VAL A 143 -18.73 -8.42 10.08
CA VAL A 143 -19.89 -8.97 9.35
C VAL A 143 -20.71 -7.90 8.63
N ASP A 144 -20.52 -6.61 8.91
CA ASP A 144 -21.16 -5.51 8.16
C ASP A 144 -20.41 -5.18 6.86
N SER A 145 -20.34 -6.17 5.96
CA SER A 145 -19.86 -6.01 4.57
C SER A 145 -20.78 -5.13 3.72
N THR A 146 -21.91 -4.66 4.25
CA THR A 146 -22.95 -3.92 3.50
C THR A 146 -22.63 -2.44 3.30
N LYS A 147 -21.64 -1.90 4.02
CA LYS A 147 -21.19 -0.51 3.87
C LYS A 147 -19.86 -0.44 3.13
N ALA A 148 -19.93 0.01 1.88
CA ALA A 148 -18.77 0.53 1.16
C ALA A 148 -18.18 1.70 1.97
N SER A 149 -17.07 1.45 2.67
CA SER A 149 -16.41 2.46 3.47
C SER A 149 -15.49 3.30 2.58
N SER A 150 -15.73 4.60 2.52
CA SER A 150 -14.82 5.57 1.91
C SER A 150 -13.56 5.82 2.76
N GLN A 151 -13.44 5.16 3.92
CA GLN A 151 -12.30 5.27 4.81
C GLN A 151 -11.21 4.24 4.45
N PRO A 152 -9.93 4.57 4.71
CA PRO A 152 -8.85 3.59 4.60
C PRO A 152 -9.10 2.35 5.49
N GLY A 153 -8.60 1.21 5.03
CA GLY A 153 -8.73 -0.06 5.72
C GLY A 153 -7.95 -1.16 5.01
N VAL A 154 -7.81 -2.30 5.67
CA VAL A 154 -7.23 -3.51 5.08
C VAL A 154 -8.37 -4.42 4.64
N TYR A 155 -8.21 -5.02 3.47
CA TYR A 155 -9.22 -5.87 2.83
C TYR A 155 -8.59 -7.20 2.45
N LEU A 156 -9.28 -8.30 2.73
CA LEU A 156 -8.82 -9.66 2.50
C LEU A 156 -9.82 -10.40 1.60
N GLY A 157 -9.30 -11.10 0.59
CA GLY A 157 -10.06 -12.01 -0.26
C GLY A 157 -9.36 -13.37 -0.30
N GLN A 158 -10.14 -14.42 -0.57
CA GLN A 158 -9.66 -15.78 -0.76
C GLN A 158 -10.37 -16.36 -1.99
N PHE A 159 -9.64 -17.11 -2.79
CA PHE A 159 -10.14 -17.82 -3.97
C PHE A 159 -9.27 -19.04 -4.22
N GLU A 160 -9.82 -20.04 -4.89
CA GLU A 160 -9.12 -21.27 -5.27
C GLU A 160 -8.87 -21.28 -6.77
N ILE A 161 -7.76 -21.90 -7.19
CA ILE A 161 -7.37 -22.04 -8.60
C ILE A 161 -7.02 -23.51 -8.88
N SER A 162 -7.42 -24.02 -10.05
CA SER A 162 -7.06 -25.37 -10.51
C SER A 162 -5.67 -25.42 -11.15
N ASP A 163 -5.30 -24.33 -11.85
CA ASP A 163 -4.13 -24.23 -12.69
C ASP A 163 -3.44 -22.87 -12.46
N ILE A 164 -2.13 -22.81 -12.64
CA ILE A 164 -1.33 -21.59 -12.43
C ILE A 164 -0.84 -21.07 -13.78
N GLN A 165 -1.22 -19.83 -14.10
CA GLN A 165 -0.79 -19.03 -15.24
C GLN A 165 -0.72 -17.55 -14.86
N ASP A 166 0.05 -16.77 -15.62
CA ASP A 166 0.17 -15.32 -15.46
C ASP A 166 -1.21 -14.65 -15.56
N THR A 167 -1.44 -13.57 -14.80
CA THR A 167 -2.71 -12.84 -14.87
C THR A 167 -2.56 -11.35 -14.56
N TYR A 168 -3.68 -10.63 -14.54
CA TYR A 168 -3.76 -9.24 -14.13
C TYR A 168 -4.89 -9.02 -13.12
N LEU A 169 -4.58 -8.39 -11.99
CA LEU A 169 -5.61 -7.83 -11.12
C LEU A 169 -6.10 -6.50 -11.67
N ASP A 170 -7.39 -6.43 -11.98
CA ASP A 170 -8.10 -5.19 -12.25
C ASP A 170 -8.42 -4.47 -10.93
N THR A 171 -7.92 -3.24 -10.77
CA THR A 171 -8.17 -2.41 -9.58
C THR A 171 -9.18 -1.28 -9.85
N ARG A 172 -9.86 -1.26 -11.01
CA ARG A 172 -10.84 -0.21 -11.33
C ARG A 172 -11.95 -0.13 -10.27
N GLY A 173 -12.28 1.10 -9.88
CA GLY A 173 -13.21 1.38 -8.78
C GLY A 173 -12.58 1.38 -7.39
N TRP A 174 -11.31 0.99 -7.23
CA TRP A 174 -10.59 1.08 -5.96
C TRP A 174 -10.00 2.50 -5.75
N GLY A 175 -9.55 2.78 -4.52
CA GLY A 175 -8.86 4.01 -4.15
C GLY A 175 -7.36 3.98 -4.48
N LYS A 176 -6.52 4.21 -3.46
CA LYS A 176 -5.05 4.11 -3.52
C LYS A 176 -4.57 3.18 -2.40
N GLY A 177 -3.60 2.30 -2.66
CA GLY A 177 -3.08 1.40 -1.64
C GLY A 177 -1.97 0.47 -2.12
N GLN A 178 -1.66 -0.52 -1.28
CA GLN A 178 -0.69 -1.59 -1.52
C GLN A 178 -1.43 -2.91 -1.79
N LEU A 179 -0.92 -3.74 -2.70
CA LEU A 179 -1.45 -5.07 -2.98
C LEU A 179 -0.49 -6.17 -2.51
N PHE A 180 -1.05 -7.23 -1.92
CA PHE A 180 -0.32 -8.45 -1.58
C PHE A 180 -1.10 -9.69 -2.06
N ILE A 181 -0.40 -10.71 -2.56
CA ILE A 181 -0.96 -12.06 -2.79
C ILE A 181 -0.04 -13.08 -2.15
N ASN A 182 -0.63 -13.96 -1.32
CA ASN A 182 0.08 -14.98 -0.54
C ASN A 182 1.27 -14.40 0.26
N GLY A 183 1.08 -13.17 0.78
CA GLY A 183 2.08 -12.39 1.53
C GLY A 183 3.17 -11.71 0.68
N ASN A 184 3.23 -11.95 -0.63
CA ASN A 184 4.17 -11.27 -1.52
C ASN A 184 3.64 -9.89 -1.89
N ASN A 185 4.48 -8.85 -1.76
CA ASN A 185 4.11 -7.48 -2.13
C ASN A 185 4.19 -7.30 -3.65
N LEU A 186 3.09 -6.88 -4.26
CA LEU A 186 2.94 -6.69 -5.71
C LEU A 186 3.00 -5.21 -6.14
N GLY A 187 3.22 -4.31 -5.19
CA GLY A 187 3.35 -2.87 -5.43
C GLY A 187 2.09 -2.05 -5.13
N HIS A 188 2.18 -0.77 -5.49
CA HIS A 188 1.13 0.22 -5.24
C HIS A 188 0.12 0.25 -6.39
N TYR A 189 -1.17 0.41 -6.07
CA TYR A 189 -2.21 0.73 -7.05
C TYR A 189 -2.73 2.17 -6.84
N TRP A 190 -3.00 2.87 -7.94
CA TRP A 190 -3.65 4.19 -7.93
C TRP A 190 -4.50 4.43 -9.21
N PRO A 191 -5.52 3.59 -9.47
CA PRO A 191 -6.37 3.66 -10.67
C PRO A 191 -7.09 5.01 -10.86
N THR A 192 -7.30 5.79 -9.79
CA THR A 192 -7.91 7.13 -9.87
C THR A 192 -6.97 8.21 -10.39
N ALA A 193 -5.65 8.00 -10.37
CA ALA A 193 -4.66 8.86 -11.01
C ALA A 193 -4.20 8.29 -12.37
N GLY A 194 -4.13 6.97 -12.49
CA GLY A 194 -3.66 6.29 -13.71
C GLY A 194 -2.16 6.49 -13.97
N PRO A 195 -1.66 6.12 -15.18
CA PRO A 195 -2.38 5.42 -16.25
C PRO A 195 -2.56 3.92 -15.98
N GLN A 196 -1.85 3.37 -14.99
CA GLN A 196 -1.93 1.95 -14.64
C GLN A 196 -3.18 1.66 -13.81
N VAL A 197 -4.03 0.76 -14.31
CA VAL A 197 -5.23 0.24 -13.61
C VAL A 197 -5.17 -1.26 -13.34
N ASN A 198 -4.23 -1.96 -13.97
CA ASN A 198 -3.99 -3.40 -13.84
C ASN A 198 -2.63 -3.66 -13.17
N GLN A 199 -2.56 -4.63 -12.26
CA GLN A 199 -1.31 -5.15 -11.71
C GLN A 199 -1.03 -6.54 -12.26
N THR A 200 0.19 -6.81 -12.74
CA THR A 200 0.61 -8.17 -13.16
C THR A 200 0.79 -9.05 -11.93
N LEU A 201 0.30 -10.29 -11.98
CA LEU A 201 0.39 -11.28 -10.91
C LEU A 201 1.15 -12.52 -11.37
#